data_AF-A0A0F0GGM0-F1
#
_entry.id   AF-A0A0F0GGM0-F1
#
_cell.length_a   1.000
_cell.length_b   1.000
_cell.length_c   1.000
_cell.angle_alpha   90.00
_cell.angle_beta   90.00
_cell.angle_gamma   90.00
#
_symmetry.space_group_name_H-M   'P 1'
#
loop_
_entity.id
_entity.type
_entity.pdbx_description
1 polymer ?
#
loop_
_entity_poly.entity_id
_entity_poly.type
_entity_poly.pdbx_seq_one_letter_code
_entity_poly.pdbx_strand_id
1 'polypeptide(L)'
;SADGRMEVFAVAPDYGSISHIWQTAPNGGWSAWNGDGNGPFGGPAGGIPVVGREADGRMAVFVLGPNGNSIAVREQVAPSAGWG
;
A
#
# COMPACT_ATOMS: atom_id res chain seq x y z
N SER A 1 7.07 6.67 4.73
CA SER A 1 7.54 7.19 3.44
C SER A 1 8.90 7.86 3.56
N ALA A 2 9.64 8.01 2.46
CA ALA A 2 11.01 8.55 2.45
C ALA A 2 11.12 10.03 2.88
N ASP A 3 10.01 10.75 2.80
CA ASP A 3 9.81 12.16 3.18
C ASP A 3 9.24 12.34 4.60
N GLY A 4 9.22 11.28 5.42
CA GLY A 4 8.75 11.35 6.81
C GLY A 4 7.22 11.31 6.99
N ARG A 5 6.45 11.17 5.90
CA ARG A 5 5.00 10.93 5.98
C ARG A 5 4.72 9.47 6.36
N MET A 6 3.65 9.25 7.11
CA MET A 6 3.11 7.91 7.35
C MET A 6 2.20 7.49 6.21
N GLU A 7 2.20 6.19 5.92
CA GLU A 7 1.26 5.54 5.00
C GLU A 7 0.82 4.22 5.64
N VAL A 8 -0.49 3.96 5.60
CA VAL A 8 -1.13 2.81 6.21
C VAL A 8 -1.72 1.95 5.11
N PHE A 9 -1.53 0.63 5.23
CA PHE A 9 -2.12 -0.38 4.36
C PHE A 9 -2.98 -1.30 5.21
N ALA A 10 -4.18 -1.59 4.74
CA ALA A 10 -5.14 -2.40 5.47
C ALA A 10 -5.89 -3.33 4.52
N VAL A 11 -6.21 -4.52 5.00
CA VAL A 11 -7.16 -5.40 4.31
C VAL A 11 -8.54 -4.74 4.35
N ALA A 12 -9.19 -4.63 3.18
CA ALA A 12 -10.56 -4.12 3.12
C ALA A 12 -11.51 -5.04 3.89
N PRO A 13 -12.65 -4.53 4.43
CA PRO A 13 -13.55 -5.33 5.26
C PRO A 13 -14.10 -6.60 4.60
N ASP A 14 -14.20 -6.61 3.27
CA ASP A 14 -14.65 -7.74 2.46
C ASP A 14 -13.52 -8.72 2.09
N TYR A 15 -12.31 -8.48 2.58
CA TYR A 15 -11.08 -9.19 2.21
C TYR A 15 -10.82 -9.18 0.70
N GLY A 16 -11.49 -8.33 -0.08
CA GLY A 16 -11.43 -8.31 -1.54
C GLY A 16 -10.24 -7.56 -2.10
N SER A 17 -9.58 -6.75 -1.27
CA SER A 17 -8.46 -5.90 -1.69
C SER A 17 -7.65 -5.38 -0.50
N ILE A 18 -6.52 -4.74 -0.79
CA ILE A 18 -5.77 -3.94 0.18
C ILE A 18 -6.02 -2.46 -0.11
N SER A 19 -6.47 -1.72 0.90
CA SER A 19 -6.63 -0.26 0.80
C SER A 19 -5.46 0.46 1.46
N HIS A 20 -5.21 1.69 1.03
CA HIS A 20 -4.17 2.54 1.62
C HIS A 20 -4.61 3.99 1.83
N ILE A 21 -3.97 4.65 2.78
CA ILE A 21 -4.15 6.07 3.12
C ILE A 21 -2.81 6.64 3.58
N TRP A 22 -2.53 7.90 3.25
CA TRP A 22 -1.25 8.54 3.59
C TRP A 22 -1.45 9.92 4.19
N GLN A 23 -0.49 10.35 5.01
CA GLN A 23 -0.43 11.74 5.42
C GLN A 23 -0.10 12.64 4.22
N THR A 24 -0.71 13.81 4.11
CA THR A 24 -0.40 14.79 3.04
C THR A 24 0.82 15.66 3.34
N ALA A 25 1.19 15.76 4.62
CA ALA A 25 2.43 16.35 5.12
C ALA A 25 2.88 15.60 6.39
N PRO A 26 4.17 15.62 6.77
CA PRO A 26 4.61 14.97 8.01
C PRO A 26 3.83 15.48 9.22
N ASN A 27 3.26 14.57 10.00
CA ASN A 27 2.37 14.89 11.13
C ASN A 27 1.13 15.76 10.77
N GLY A 28 0.76 15.80 9.48
CA GLY A 28 -0.38 16.55 8.97
C GLY A 28 -1.66 15.71 8.86
N GLY A 29 -2.60 16.22 8.06
CA GLY A 29 -3.83 15.52 7.71
C GLY A 29 -3.60 14.31 6.81
N TRP A 30 -4.65 13.55 6.57
CA TRP A 30 -4.63 12.31 5.77
C TRP A 30 -5.36 12.50 4.44
N SER A 31 -5.00 11.71 3.43
CA SER A 31 -5.72 11.59 2.18
C SER A 31 -7.09 10.92 2.36
N ALA A 32 -7.86 10.80 1.28
CA ALA A 32 -8.90 9.79 1.22
C ALA A 32 -8.26 8.39 1.06
N TRP A 33 -8.94 7.35 1.55
CA TRP A 33 -8.56 5.97 1.25
C TRP A 33 -8.56 5.72 -0.26
N ASN A 34 -7.48 5.17 -0.80
CA ASN A 34 -7.28 4.90 -2.24
C ASN A 34 -7.49 6.15 -3.12
N GLY A 35 -7.24 7.34 -2.57
CA GLY A 35 -7.48 8.61 -3.25
C GLY A 35 -6.46 8.98 -4.32
N ASP A 36 -5.60 8.05 -4.74
CA ASP A 36 -4.50 8.28 -5.68
C ASP A 36 -4.93 8.06 -7.13
N GLY A 37 -6.16 7.59 -7.35
CA GLY A 37 -6.74 7.30 -8.65
C GLY A 37 -6.40 5.89 -9.19
N ASN A 38 -5.58 5.11 -8.48
CA ASN A 38 -5.17 3.77 -8.90
C ASN A 38 -6.00 2.65 -8.26
N GLY A 39 -6.95 3.02 -7.40
CA GLY A 39 -7.80 2.08 -6.67
C GLY A 39 -7.03 1.26 -5.61
N PRO A 40 -7.75 0.40 -4.86
CA PRO A 40 -7.11 -0.49 -3.90
C PRO A 40 -6.21 -1.51 -4.62
N PHE A 41 -5.27 -2.08 -3.89
CA PHE A 41 -4.27 -2.98 -4.45
C PHE A 41 -4.82 -4.41 -4.55
N GLY A 42 -4.46 -5.08 -5.65
CA GLY A 42 -4.63 -6.52 -5.81
C GLY A 42 -6.08 -7.00 -5.90
N GLY A 43 -6.25 -8.30 -5.63
CA GLY A 43 -7.54 -8.97 -5.45
C GLY A 43 -7.67 -9.55 -4.04
N PRO A 44 -8.51 -10.57 -3.81
CA PRO A 44 -8.80 -11.06 -2.48
C PRO A 44 -7.54 -11.38 -1.66
N ALA A 45 -7.46 -10.85 -0.45
CA ALA A 45 -6.33 -11.03 0.44
C ALA A 45 -6.51 -12.31 1.26
N GLY A 46 -5.51 -13.21 1.19
CA GLY A 46 -5.39 -14.37 2.07
C GLY A 46 -4.69 -14.05 3.40
N GLY A 47 -4.25 -12.81 3.61
CA GLY A 47 -3.55 -12.38 4.82
C GLY A 47 -3.30 -10.87 4.87
N ILE A 48 -2.67 -10.42 5.96
CA ILE A 48 -2.28 -9.01 6.18
C ILE A 48 -1.14 -8.64 5.20
N PRO A 49 -1.17 -7.45 4.57
CA PRO A 49 -0.10 -7.01 3.68
C PRO A 49 1.21 -6.80 4.45
N VAL A 50 2.33 -7.11 3.80
CA VAL A 50 3.67 -6.84 4.32
C VAL A 50 4.29 -5.71 3.51
N VAL A 51 4.92 -4.75 4.18
CA VAL A 51 5.54 -3.58 3.54
C VAL A 51 7.04 -3.63 3.74
N GLY A 52 7.79 -3.59 2.64
CA GLY A 52 9.24 -3.43 2.60
C GLY A 52 9.63 -2.05 2.11
N ARG A 53 10.83 -1.60 2.51
CA ARG A 53 11.45 -0.40 1.96
C ARG A 53 12.65 -0.82 1.13
N GLU A 54 12.67 -0.39 -0.12
CA GLU A 54 13.74 -0.64 -1.07
C GLU A 54 14.97 0.22 -0.76
N ALA A 55 16.13 -0.19 -1.26
CA ALA A 55 17.40 0.52 -1.04
C ALA A 55 17.40 1.96 -1.56
N ASP A 56 16.61 2.24 -2.60
CA ASP A 56 16.41 3.57 -3.18
C ASP A 56 15.37 4.42 -2.41
N GLY A 57 14.77 3.86 -1.36
CA GLY A 57 13.79 4.54 -0.51
C GLY A 57 12.33 4.41 -0.96
N ARG A 58 12.05 3.73 -2.09
CA ARG A 58 10.69 3.33 -2.49
C ARG A 58 10.11 2.32 -1.49
N MET A 59 8.79 2.17 -1.49
CA MET A 59 8.12 1.13 -0.72
C MET A 59 7.55 0.07 -1.67
N ALA A 60 7.58 -1.18 -1.23
CA ALA A 60 6.94 -2.31 -1.89
C ALA A 60 5.96 -2.97 -0.92
N VAL A 61 4.75 -3.25 -1.40
CA VAL A 61 3.67 -3.88 -0.63
C VAL A 61 3.40 -5.25 -1.23
N PHE A 62 3.50 -6.28 -0.41
CA PHE A 62 3.29 -7.67 -0.77
C PHE A 62 1.99 -8.18 -0.14
N VAL A 63 1.18 -8.86 -0.93
CA VAL A 63 -0.13 -9.37 -0.52
C VAL A 63 -0.20 -10.85 -0.87
N LEU A 64 -0.40 -11.69 0.14
CA LEU A 64 -0.67 -13.11 -0.05
C LEU A 64 -2.08 -13.28 -0.60
N GLY A 65 -2.24 -14.01 -1.70
CA GLY A 65 -3.53 -14.41 -2.22
C GLY A 65 -4.18 -15.51 -1.37
N PRO A 66 -5.46 -15.83 -1.60
CA PRO A 66 -6.18 -16.81 -0.80
C PRO A 66 -5.49 -18.19 -0.85
N ASN A 67 -5.48 -18.88 0.29
CA ASN A 67 -4.81 -20.18 0.47
C ASN A 67 -3.29 -20.18 0.20
N GLY A 68 -2.66 -19.01 0.08
CA GLY A 68 -1.22 -18.91 -0.16
C GLY A 68 -0.78 -19.27 -1.58
N ASN A 69 -1.71 -19.29 -2.55
CA ASN A 69 -1.43 -19.74 -3.92
C ASN A 69 -0.78 -18.68 -4.81
N SER A 70 -0.73 -17.43 -4.38
CA SER A 70 -0.10 -16.34 -5.12
C SER A 70 0.41 -15.25 -4.18
N ILE A 71 1.35 -14.45 -4.68
CA ILE A 71 1.76 -13.19 -4.05
C ILE A 71 1.61 -12.10 -5.09
N ALA A 72 0.87 -11.06 -4.75
CA ALA A 72 0.83 -9.81 -5.51
C ALA A 72 1.84 -8.83 -4.89
N VAL A 73 2.49 -8.03 -5.73
CA VAL A 73 3.37 -6.94 -5.30
C VAL A 73 2.92 -5.64 -5.97
N ARG A 74 2.97 -4.55 -5.23
CA ARG A 74 2.85 -3.19 -5.75
C ARG A 74 4.01 -2.35 -5.25
N GLU A 75 4.61 -1.54 -6.11
CA GLU A 75 5.76 -0.68 -5.76
C GLU A 75 5.43 0.79 -5.99
N GLN A 76 6.01 1.67 -5.18
CA GLN A 76 6.03 3.08 -5.53
C GLN A 76 6.83 3.30 -6.82
N VAL A 77 6.40 4.25 -7.66
CA VAL A 77 7.13 4.60 -8.90
C VAL A 77 8.40 5.41 -8.63
N ALA A 78 8.43 6.12 -7.50
CA ALA A 78 9.56 6.86 -6.96
C ALA A 78 9.38 7.02 -5.45
N PRO A 79 10.43 7.34 -4.66
CA PRO A 79 10.30 7.48 -3.22
C PRO A 79 9.23 8.52 -2.87
N SER A 80 8.28 8.14 -2.00
CA SER A 80 7.17 8.99 -1.57
C SER A 80 6.23 9.48 -2.69
N ALA A 81 6.27 8.86 -3.87
CA ALA A 81 5.37 9.13 -4.99
C ALA A 81 4.20 8.13 -5.05
N GLY A 82 3.44 8.16 -6.15
CA GLY A 82 2.34 7.22 -6.40
C GLY A 82 2.79 5.77 -6.63
N TRP A 83 1.81 4.88 -6.79
CA TRP A 83 2.02 3.43 -6.95
C TRP A 83 1.92 3.00 -8.43
N GLY A 84 2.75 2.03 -8.80
CA GLY A 84 2.79 1.38 -10.13
C GLY A 84 1.98 0.09 -10.20
#